data_AF-A0A7Y2GMT2-F1
#
_entry.id   AF-A0A7Y2GMT2-F1
#
_cell.length_a   1.000
_cell.length_b   1.000
_cell.length_c   1.000
_cell.angle_alpha   90.00
_cell.angle_beta   90.00
_cell.angle_gamma   90.00
#
_symmetry.space_group_name_H-M   'P 1'
#
loop_
_entity.id
_entity.type
_entity.pdbx_description
1 polymer ?
#
loop_
_entity_poly.entity_id
_entity_poly.type
_entity_poly.pdbx_seq_one_letter_code
_entity_poly.pdbx_strand_id
1 'polypeptide(L)'
;MSETILELKDAAIFQKDSLVLNEVSLDVRKGEFVYLIGKTGSGKSSFMKTLYGDLPLQKGTGRIVDFDLTKLREKEIPYLRRKLGIVFQDFKLLPDRNINNNLQFVLKATGWKDSAKMTLKIEE
;
A
#
# COMPACT_ATOMS: atom_id res chain seq x y z
N MET A 1 -19.77 -1.94 4.81
CA MET A 1 -18.34 -1.89 4.43
C MET A 1 -17.76 -3.24 4.75
N SER A 2 -16.95 -3.85 3.88
CA SER A 2 -16.33 -5.16 4.20
C SER A 2 -15.43 -4.99 5.43
N GLU A 3 -15.56 -5.87 6.42
CA GLU A 3 -14.67 -5.88 7.59
C GLU A 3 -13.24 -6.26 7.20
N THR A 4 -13.07 -7.03 6.13
CA THR A 4 -11.77 -7.45 5.62
C THR A 4 -11.12 -6.32 4.81
N ILE A 5 -9.92 -5.93 5.25
CA ILE A 5 -9.07 -4.93 4.60
C ILE A 5 -8.09 -5.58 3.63
N LEU A 6 -7.57 -6.75 3.95
CA LEU A 6 -6.67 -7.52 3.09
C LEU A 6 -7.11 -8.97 3.10
N GLU A 7 -7.29 -9.54 1.92
CA GLU A 7 -7.51 -10.97 1.74
C GLU A 7 -6.52 -11.45 0.68
N LEU A 8 -5.77 -12.50 0.98
CA LEU A 8 -4.97 -13.26 0.03
C LEU A 8 -5.33 -14.74 0.19
N LYS A 9 -5.49 -15.45 -0.92
CA LYS A 9 -5.65 -16.91 -0.94
C LYS A 9 -4.73 -17.52 -1.97
N ASP A 10 -3.87 -18.41 -1.49
CA ASP A 10 -2.91 -19.19 -2.27
C ASP A 10 -2.08 -18.31 -3.22
N ALA A 11 -1.74 -17.11 -2.74
CA ALA A 11 -1.02 -16.12 -3.52
C ALA A 11 0.45 -16.54 -3.70
N ALA A 12 0.93 -16.50 -4.94
CA ALA A 12 2.35 -16.64 -5.25
C ALA A 12 2.90 -15.30 -5.74
N ILE A 13 3.95 -14.83 -5.06
CA ILE A 13 4.56 -13.51 -5.29
C ILE A 13 5.86 -13.70 -6.03
N PHE A 14 5.97 -13.01 -7.16
CA PHE A 14 7.12 -13.05 -8.04
C PHE A 14 7.83 -11.71 -8.06
N GLN A 15 9.15 -11.76 -8.22
CA GLN A 15 9.94 -10.59 -8.57
C GLN A 15 10.70 -10.92 -9.86
N LYS A 16 10.29 -10.28 -10.95
CA LYS A 16 10.64 -10.74 -12.31
C LYS A 16 10.18 -12.19 -12.46
N ASP A 17 11.08 -13.11 -12.80
CA ASP A 17 10.77 -14.54 -13.00
C ASP A 17 11.03 -15.40 -11.75
N SER A 18 11.49 -14.80 -10.65
CA SER A 18 11.82 -15.54 -9.43
C SER A 18 10.61 -15.59 -8.49
N LEU A 19 10.21 -16.80 -8.10
CA LEU A 19 9.23 -17.04 -7.05
C LEU A 19 9.83 -16.65 -5.69
N VAL A 20 9.27 -15.62 -5.06
CA VAL A 20 9.77 -15.08 -3.78
C VAL A 20 8.98 -15.65 -2.60
N LEU A 21 7.65 -15.74 -2.73
CA LEU A 21 6.77 -16.35 -1.74
C LEU A 21 5.76 -17.24 -2.46
N ASN A 22 5.47 -18.40 -1.87
CA ASN A 22 4.51 -19.36 -2.39
C ASN A 22 3.39 -19.59 -1.37
N GLU A 23 2.18 -19.88 -1.85
CA GLU A 23 1.02 -20.28 -1.03
C GLU A 23 0.72 -19.32 0.14
N VAL A 24 0.77 -18.01 -0.13
CA VAL A 24 0.47 -17.00 0.88
C VAL A 24 -1.04 -16.83 1.02
N SER A 25 -1.56 -17.19 2.19
CA SER A 25 -2.96 -17.01 2.57
C SER A 25 -3.06 -16.19 3.86
N LEU A 26 -3.79 -15.08 3.82
CA LEU A 26 -3.91 -14.13 4.93
C LEU A 26 -5.24 -13.37 4.83
N ASP A 27 -5.92 -13.20 5.96
CA ASP A 27 -7.04 -12.28 6.13
C ASP A 27 -6.66 -11.26 7.21
N VAL A 28 -6.81 -9.98 6.92
CA VAL A 28 -6.62 -8.88 7.88
C VAL A 28 -7.87 -8.04 7.91
N ARG A 29 -8.41 -7.84 9.11
CA ARG A 29 -9.64 -7.08 9.34
C ARG A 29 -9.35 -5.65 9.76
N LYS A 30 -10.37 -4.80 9.60
CA LYS A 30 -10.31 -3.40 10.00
C LYS A 30 -10.03 -3.29 11.50
N GLY A 31 -9.00 -2.52 11.86
CA GLY A 31 -8.61 -2.27 13.24
C GLY A 31 -7.54 -3.23 13.77
N GLU A 32 -7.17 -4.27 13.01
CA GLU A 32 -6.08 -5.15 13.39
C GLU A 32 -4.73 -4.48 13.22
N PHE A 33 -3.82 -4.82 14.14
CA PHE A 33 -2.42 -4.39 14.11
C PHE A 33 -1.54 -5.63 13.92
N VAL A 34 -1.03 -5.82 12.71
CA VAL A 34 -0.33 -7.06 12.31
C VAL A 34 1.16 -6.81 12.15
N TYR A 35 1.97 -7.68 12.74
CA TYR A 35 3.43 -7.68 12.55
C TYR A 35 3.83 -8.76 11.55
N LEU A 36 4.57 -8.37 10.51
CA LEU A 36 5.20 -9.29 9.56
C LEU A 36 6.70 -9.41 9.87
N ILE A 37 7.10 -10.55 10.41
CA ILE A 37 8.49 -10.84 10.80
C ILE A 37 9.13 -11.88 9.88
N GLY A 38 10.46 -11.85 9.79
CA GLY A 38 11.24 -12.82 9.01
C GLY A 38 12.66 -12.33 8.75
N LYS A 39 13.57 -13.24 8.40
CA LYS A 39 14.99 -12.92 8.10
C LYS A 39 15.13 -11.92 6.94
N THR A 40 16.23 -11.19 6.88
CA THR A 40 16.55 -10.38 5.70
C THR A 40 16.52 -11.25 4.44
N GLY A 41 15.92 -10.75 3.36
CA GLY A 41 15.74 -11.51 2.12
C GLY A 41 14.53 -12.45 2.09
N SER A 42 13.77 -12.60 3.18
CA SER A 42 12.61 -13.51 3.24
C SER A 42 11.37 -13.05 2.43
N GLY A 43 11.48 -12.08 1.52
CA GLY A 43 10.36 -11.64 0.68
C GLY A 43 9.40 -10.62 1.28
N LYS A 44 9.61 -10.12 2.51
CA LYS A 44 8.73 -9.11 3.14
C LYS A 44 8.50 -7.87 2.29
N SER A 45 9.56 -7.32 1.70
CA SER A 45 9.43 -6.13 0.85
C SER A 45 8.67 -6.44 -0.44
N SER A 46 8.85 -7.63 -1.01
CA SER A 46 8.11 -8.08 -2.21
C SER A 46 6.63 -8.31 -1.90
N PHE A 47 6.32 -8.83 -0.72
CA PHE A 47 4.96 -8.90 -0.19
C PHE A 47 4.32 -7.52 -0.12
N MET A 48 4.95 -6.56 0.58
CA MET A 48 4.44 -5.19 0.68
C MET A 48 4.26 -4.53 -0.68
N LYS A 49 5.23 -4.68 -1.59
CA LYS A 49 5.17 -4.18 -2.98
C LYS A 49 3.98 -4.72 -3.76
N THR A 50 3.63 -5.99 -3.54
CA THR A 50 2.45 -6.59 -4.18
C THR A 50 1.16 -5.91 -3.68
N LEU A 51 1.08 -5.62 -2.39
CA LEU A 51 -0.09 -4.99 -1.78
C LEU A 51 -0.39 -3.57 -2.30
N TYR A 52 0.64 -2.77 -2.58
CA TYR A 52 0.45 -1.42 -3.14
C TYR A 52 0.61 -1.33 -4.67
N GLY A 53 0.63 -2.50 -5.34
CA GLY A 53 0.63 -2.61 -6.80
C GLY A 53 1.95 -2.21 -7.47
N ASP A 54 3.08 -2.32 -6.80
CA ASP A 54 4.42 -2.20 -7.42
C ASP A 54 4.90 -3.53 -8.01
N LEU A 55 4.43 -4.65 -7.45
CA LEU A 55 4.56 -5.97 -8.07
C LEU A 55 3.15 -6.51 -8.40
N PRO A 56 2.93 -7.11 -9.57
CA PRO A 56 1.65 -7.69 -9.92
C PRO A 56 1.42 -9.01 -9.20
N LEU A 57 0.19 -9.27 -8.75
CA LEU A 57 -0.21 -10.58 -8.27
C LEU A 57 -0.62 -11.46 -9.45
N GLN A 58 0.26 -12.36 -9.88
CA GLN A 58 0.06 -13.18 -11.07
C GLN A 58 -0.66 -14.51 -10.81
N LYS A 59 -0.60 -15.02 -9.57
CA LYS A 59 -1.17 -16.32 -9.18
C LYS A 59 -1.84 -16.22 -7.81
N GLY A 60 -2.89 -17.01 -7.65
CA GLY A 60 -3.78 -16.95 -6.48
C GLY A 60 -4.81 -15.84 -6.62
N THR A 61 -5.48 -15.52 -5.52
CA THR A 61 -6.45 -14.41 -5.45
C THR A 61 -6.05 -13.43 -4.35
N GLY A 62 -6.39 -12.17 -4.56
CA GLY A 62 -6.03 -11.13 -3.62
C GLY A 62 -6.86 -9.88 -3.75
N ARG A 63 -7.24 -9.31 -2.61
CA ARG A 63 -7.97 -8.05 -2.51
C ARG A 63 -7.38 -7.21 -1.39
N ILE A 64 -7.24 -5.91 -1.64
CA ILE A 64 -6.83 -4.97 -0.61
C ILE A 64 -7.67 -3.70 -0.69
N VAL A 65 -8.21 -3.29 0.45
CA VAL A 65 -9.23 -2.25 0.60
C VAL A 65 -10.42 -2.55 -0.33
N ASP A 66 -10.52 -1.83 -1.45
CA ASP A 66 -11.61 -1.94 -2.43
C ASP A 66 -11.09 -2.42 -3.81
N PHE A 67 -9.84 -2.88 -3.90
CA PHE A 67 -9.20 -3.25 -5.16
C PHE A 67 -8.91 -4.75 -5.22
N ASP A 68 -9.28 -5.37 -6.33
CA ASP A 68 -8.88 -6.73 -6.70
C ASP A 68 -7.48 -6.67 -7.32
N LEU A 69 -6.50 -7.29 -6.65
CA LEU A 69 -5.09 -7.27 -7.06
C LEU A 69 -4.85 -8.09 -8.34
N THR A 70 -5.70 -9.07 -8.64
CA THR A 70 -5.56 -9.93 -9.84
C THR A 70 -5.98 -9.21 -11.11
N LYS A 71 -6.83 -8.19 -10.99
CA LYS A 71 -7.38 -7.39 -12.10
C LYS A 71 -6.90 -5.94 -12.07
N LEU A 72 -5.95 -5.62 -11.20
CA LEU A 72 -5.48 -4.26 -10.99
C LEU A 72 -4.77 -3.74 -12.25
N ARG A 73 -5.34 -2.72 -12.89
CA ARG A 73 -4.72 -2.07 -14.06
C ARG A 73 -3.82 -0.93 -13.61
N GLU A 74 -2.82 -0.59 -14.42
CA GLU A 74 -1.87 0.49 -14.10
C GLU A 74 -2.56 1.82 -13.77
N LYS A 75 -3.63 2.17 -14.51
CA LYS A 75 -4.42 3.38 -14.26
C LYS A 75 -5.14 3.41 -12.91
N GLU A 76 -5.34 2.25 -12.28
CA GLU A 76 -6.01 2.11 -10.97
C GLU A 76 -5.02 2.20 -9.81
N ILE A 77 -3.73 1.94 -10.06
CA ILE A 77 -2.67 1.94 -9.05
C ILE A 77 -2.61 3.28 -8.28
N PRO A 78 -2.68 4.48 -8.91
CA PRO A 78 -2.69 5.73 -8.15
C PRO A 78 -3.89 5.85 -7.19
N TYR A 79 -5.05 5.31 -7.57
CA TYR A 79 -6.25 5.35 -6.73
C TYR A 79 -6.16 4.36 -5.57
N LEU A 80 -5.55 3.19 -5.77
CA LEU A 80 -5.19 2.27 -4.70
C LEU A 80 -4.24 2.95 -3.70
N ARG A 81 -3.14 3.54 -4.20
CA ARG A 81 -2.12 4.17 -3.35
C ARG A 81 -2.66 5.36 -2.55
N ARG A 82 -3.70 6.06 -3.02
CA ARG A 82 -4.39 7.11 -2.25
C ARG A 82 -5.17 6.57 -1.04
N LYS A 83 -5.50 5.27 -1.01
CA LYS A 83 -6.17 4.61 0.12
C LYS A 83 -5.20 3.94 1.09
N LEU A 84 -3.90 3.92 0.78
CA LEU A 84 -2.87 3.27 1.57
C LEU A 84 -1.86 4.29 2.09
N GLY A 85 -1.71 4.39 3.41
CA GLY A 85 -0.56 5.08 4.01
C GLY A 85 0.67 4.17 3.98
N ILE A 86 1.72 4.57 3.26
CA ILE A 86 2.95 3.77 3.12
C ILE A 86 4.12 4.58 3.65
N VAL A 87 4.84 4.02 4.62
CA VAL A 87 6.10 4.56 5.13
C VAL A 87 7.25 3.70 4.61
N PHE A 88 8.12 4.29 3.80
CA PHE A 88 9.27 3.60 3.22
C PHE A 88 10.47 3.65 4.17
N GLN A 89 11.30 2.60 4.14
CA GLN A 89 12.51 2.49 4.98
C GLN A 89 13.51 3.62 4.73
N ASP A 90 13.60 4.13 3.50
CA ASP A 90 14.53 5.16 3.08
C ASP A 90 13.92 6.57 3.04
N PHE A 91 12.80 6.78 3.73
CA PHE A 91 12.09 8.06 3.89
C PHE A 91 12.00 8.90 2.61
N LYS A 92 10.94 8.70 1.82
CA LYS A 92 10.69 9.39 0.55
C LYS A 92 10.11 10.81 0.72
N LEU A 93 10.77 11.67 1.50
CA LEU A 93 10.40 13.10 1.59
C LEU A 93 10.85 13.85 0.33
N LEU A 94 10.09 14.88 -0.05
CA LEU A 94 10.43 15.77 -1.14
C LEU A 94 11.47 16.80 -0.62
N PRO A 95 12.72 16.77 -1.12
CA PRO A 95 13.82 17.57 -0.56
C PRO A 95 13.76 19.04 -0.97
N ASP A 96 12.97 19.37 -1.99
CA ASP A 96 12.76 20.72 -2.51
C ASP A 96 11.82 21.57 -1.65
N ARG A 97 11.31 21.03 -0.53
CA ARG A 97 10.30 21.70 0.31
C ARG A 97 10.42 21.32 1.78
N ASN A 98 9.89 22.18 2.64
CA ASN A 98 9.86 21.94 4.09
C ASN A 98 8.80 20.89 4.49
N ILE A 99 8.73 20.61 5.79
CA ILE A 99 7.81 19.62 6.38
C ILE A 99 6.35 19.97 6.06
N ASN A 100 5.92 21.21 6.30
CA ASN A 100 4.55 21.65 6.06
C ASN A 100 4.16 21.45 4.59
N ASN A 101 5.03 21.84 3.65
CA ASN A 101 4.80 21.67 2.21
C ASN A 101 4.79 20.20 1.77
N ASN A 102 5.54 19.32 2.44
CA ASN A 102 5.44 17.87 2.23
C ASN A 102 4.04 17.35 2.64
N LEU A 103 3.53 17.78 3.80
CA LEU A 103 2.21 17.38 4.28
C LEU A 103 1.08 17.95 3.40
N GLN A 104 1.14 19.23 3.04
CA GLN A 104 0.16 19.85 2.13
C GLN A 104 0.11 19.15 0.78
N PHE A 105 1.27 18.73 0.26
CA PHE A 105 1.33 17.99 -1.02
C PHE A 105 0.52 16.70 -0.96
N VAL A 106 0.65 15.92 0.11
CA VAL A 106 -0.10 14.66 0.30
C VAL A 106 -1.60 14.91 0.43
N LEU A 107 -2.01 15.93 1.18
CA LEU A 107 -3.44 16.30 1.32
C LEU A 107 -4.04 16.69 -0.04
N LYS A 108 -3.35 17.51 -0.83
CA LYS A 108 -3.79 17.85 -2.19
C LYS A 108 -3.86 16.60 -3.09
N ALA A 109 -2.85 15.73 -3.04
CA ALA A 109 -2.78 14.51 -3.85
C ALA A 109 -3.90 13.49 -3.52
N THR A 110 -4.43 13.53 -2.30
CA THR A 110 -5.56 12.71 -1.83
C THR A 110 -6.93 13.38 -2.03
N GLY A 111 -6.97 14.57 -2.63
CA GLY A 111 -8.20 15.21 -3.09
C GLY A 111 -8.72 16.34 -2.20
N TRP A 112 -7.96 16.80 -1.20
CA TRP A 112 -8.33 17.97 -0.41
C TRP A 112 -8.27 19.23 -1.27
N LYS A 113 -9.34 20.03 -1.21
CA LYS A 113 -9.49 21.28 -1.98
C LYS A 113 -9.46 22.53 -1.11
N ASP A 114 -9.88 22.41 0.15
CA ASP A 114 -10.03 23.51 1.09
C ASP A 114 -8.71 23.77 1.82
N SER A 115 -8.10 24.92 1.55
CA SER A 115 -6.81 25.29 2.14
C SER A 115 -6.87 25.47 3.65
N ALA A 116 -7.97 26.02 4.19
CA ALA A 116 -8.10 26.25 5.62
C ALA A 116 -8.20 24.91 6.36
N LYS A 117 -8.97 23.95 5.82
CA LYS A 117 -9.06 22.59 6.39
C LYS A 117 -7.74 21.84 6.32
N MET A 118 -6.95 22.03 5.26
CA MET A 118 -5.62 21.42 5.16
C MET A 118 -4.68 21.98 6.23
N THR A 119 -4.65 23.31 6.42
CA THR A 119 -3.82 23.93 7.46
C THR A 119 -4.19 23.40 8.84
N LEU A 120 -5.47 23.41 9.19
CA LEU A 120 -5.95 22.85 10.47
C LEU A 120 -5.55 21.39 10.65
N LYS A 121 -5.63 20.57 9.59
CA LYS A 121 -5.26 19.15 9.68
C LYS A 121 -3.77 18.91 9.87
N ILE A 122 -2.92 19.85 9.42
CA ILE A 122 -1.46 19.77 9.58
C ILE A 122 -1.04 20.19 10.99
N GLU A 123 -1.81 21.06 11.63
CA GLU A 123 -1.54 21.59 12.97
C GLU A 123 -2.09 20.70 14.10
N GLU A 124 -3.03 19.80 13.81
CA GLU A 124 -3.55 18.76 14.71
C GLU A 124 -2.52 17.66 15.01
#